data_AF-A0AAU0PHR0-F1
#
_entry.id   AF-A0AAU0PHR0-F1
#
_cell.length_a   1.000
_cell.length_b   1.000
_cell.length_c   1.000
_cell.angle_alpha   90.00
_cell.angle_beta   90.00
_cell.angle_gamma   90.00
#
_symmetry.space_group_name_H-M   'P 1'
#
loop_
_entity.id
_entity.type
_entity.pdbx_description
1 polymer ?
#
loop_
_entity_poly.entity_id
_entity_poly.type
_entity_poly.pdbx_seq_one_letter_code
_entity_poly.pdbx_strand_id
1 'polypeptide(L)'
;MNIAVILSAGSGSRFGSDIPKQFINLAGKNIIEYTIAAFEQNDKIDEICIVADTIYHEKLLEISKNNNFTKVKKIIQGGIERKDSSYNAIKEYQNQKDINLIFHDAVRPFVSQRIINDCIESLEKYNAIDVAIPTADTIIQIDEISKTIENIPQRSKLQRGQTPQAFKLEVIKKAHELANQDKNEPMFTDDCGLVKQYLPNERIFVVNGEEKNIKITYKEDLLYAEKLIQFSSISISDRLDFSNFKNKVIVVFGGSSGIGKEIVNIANENKAQAISFSRSNGVDITSKKDVKKALKKVFKKYGKIDSIINCAAILTKKELVEMSFKEISKEISINFLGAVNISKISHKYLKKSKGSFILFTSSAYTRGRAGYSLYSSTKAAIVNLTQALASEWQKDNIRVNVICPERTKTPMREINFGKEDVRTLLTLKVVAQKTFEVIFTNFSGLIFDIKKEINKI
;
A
#
# COMPACT_ATOMS: atom_id res chain seq x y z
N MET A 1 -29.61 8.24 6.87
CA MET A 1 -28.42 7.45 7.26
C MET A 1 -27.72 6.96 6.01
N ASN A 2 -26.39 7.03 5.96
CA ASN A 2 -25.57 6.60 4.83
C ASN A 2 -24.80 5.34 5.20
N ILE A 3 -25.05 4.26 4.47
CA ILE A 3 -24.47 2.95 4.75
C ILE A 3 -23.55 2.56 3.60
N ALA A 4 -22.26 2.38 3.89
CA ALA A 4 -21.34 1.78 2.95
C ALA A 4 -21.56 0.27 2.89
N VAL A 5 -21.89 -0.25 1.72
CA VAL A 5 -22.04 -1.69 1.46
C VAL A 5 -20.83 -2.17 0.69
N ILE A 6 -19.91 -2.85 1.37
CA ILE A 6 -18.67 -3.36 0.76
C ILE A 6 -18.92 -4.78 0.24
N LEU A 7 -18.98 -4.93 -1.08
CA LEU A 7 -19.21 -6.20 -1.75
C LEU A 7 -17.91 -6.99 -1.87
N SER A 8 -17.85 -8.12 -1.17
CA SER A 8 -16.65 -8.96 -1.02
C SER A 8 -16.92 -10.47 -1.25
N ALA A 9 -18.09 -10.85 -1.75
CA ALA A 9 -18.47 -12.27 -1.89
C ALA A 9 -17.88 -12.98 -3.13
N GLY A 10 -17.26 -12.26 -4.06
CA GLY A 10 -16.77 -12.85 -5.32
C GLY A 10 -15.55 -13.76 -5.16
N SER A 11 -15.54 -14.90 -5.85
CA SER A 11 -14.46 -15.90 -5.84
C SER A 11 -13.19 -15.50 -6.61
N GLY A 12 -13.25 -14.45 -7.44
CA GLY A 12 -12.06 -13.86 -8.07
C GLY A 12 -11.34 -14.77 -9.09
N SER A 13 -12.05 -15.68 -9.77
CA SER A 13 -11.52 -16.69 -10.72
C SER A 13 -10.41 -16.20 -11.67
N ARG A 14 -10.48 -14.94 -12.15
CA ARG A 14 -9.47 -14.32 -13.02
C ARG A 14 -8.10 -14.05 -12.37
N PHE A 15 -7.94 -14.19 -11.05
CA PHE A 15 -6.66 -13.97 -10.37
C PHE A 15 -5.72 -15.17 -10.34
N GLY A 16 -6.26 -16.40 -10.37
CA GLY A 16 -5.47 -17.63 -10.15
C GLY A 16 -4.70 -17.63 -8.81
N SER A 17 -5.37 -17.35 -7.69
CA SER A 17 -4.82 -17.49 -6.33
C SER A 17 -5.79 -18.29 -5.46
N ASP A 18 -5.26 -19.10 -4.54
CA ASP A 18 -6.04 -19.89 -3.57
C ASP A 18 -6.77 -19.02 -2.53
N ILE A 19 -6.39 -17.73 -2.42
CA ILE A 19 -6.96 -16.77 -1.48
C ILE A 19 -7.77 -15.74 -2.29
N PRO A 20 -9.00 -15.40 -1.88
CA PRO A 20 -9.78 -14.36 -2.55
C PRO A 20 -9.04 -13.02 -2.60
N LYS A 21 -9.19 -12.32 -3.73
CA LYS A 21 -8.42 -11.10 -4.06
C LYS A 21 -8.43 -10.06 -2.95
N GLN A 22 -9.57 -9.83 -2.31
CA GLN A 22 -9.75 -8.87 -1.23
C GLN A 22 -8.84 -9.12 -0.01
N PHE A 23 -8.37 -10.35 0.18
CA PHE A 23 -7.51 -10.78 1.27
C PHE A 23 -6.03 -10.91 0.87
N ILE A 24 -5.68 -10.50 -0.34
CA ILE A 24 -4.28 -10.45 -0.76
C ILE A 24 -3.59 -9.30 -0.03
N ASN A 25 -2.34 -9.54 0.40
CA ASN A 25 -1.54 -8.52 1.06
C ASN A 25 -1.08 -7.47 0.03
N LEU A 26 -1.34 -6.22 0.36
CA LEU A 26 -0.90 -5.03 -0.34
C LEU A 26 -0.22 -4.12 0.70
N ALA A 27 1.09 -3.93 0.59
CA ALA A 27 1.84 -3.03 1.48
C ALA A 27 1.66 -3.29 2.99
N GLY A 28 1.54 -4.56 3.39
CA GLY A 28 1.45 -4.97 4.79
C GLY A 28 0.03 -5.04 5.36
N LYS A 29 -1.00 -4.80 4.55
CA LYS A 29 -2.42 -4.99 4.90
C LYS A 29 -3.18 -5.71 3.80
N ASN A 30 -4.29 -6.36 4.10
CA ASN A 30 -5.17 -6.90 3.08
C ASN A 30 -5.84 -5.77 2.28
N ILE A 31 -6.09 -5.98 0.98
CA ILE A 31 -6.73 -4.99 0.10
C ILE A 31 -8.01 -4.41 0.72
N ILE A 32 -8.86 -5.27 1.29
CA ILE A 32 -10.11 -4.84 1.91
C ILE A 32 -9.92 -3.91 3.11
N GLU A 33 -8.81 -4.00 3.83
CA GLU A 33 -8.53 -3.11 4.97
C GLU A 33 -8.42 -1.65 4.51
N TYR A 34 -7.82 -1.40 3.35
CA TYR A 34 -7.75 -0.05 2.76
C TYR A 34 -9.12 0.44 2.34
N THR A 35 -9.92 -0.43 1.72
CA THR A 35 -11.28 -0.11 1.30
C THR A 35 -12.14 0.26 2.50
N ILE A 36 -12.15 -0.57 3.56
CA ILE A 36 -12.90 -0.27 4.79
C ILE A 36 -12.40 1.03 5.43
N ALA A 37 -11.08 1.22 5.51
CA ALA A 37 -10.50 2.43 6.11
C ALA A 37 -10.95 3.72 5.39
N ALA A 38 -11.11 3.69 4.07
CA ALA A 38 -11.58 4.85 3.31
C ALA A 38 -13.01 5.28 3.72
N PHE A 39 -13.92 4.33 3.92
CA PHE A 39 -15.28 4.61 4.39
C PHE A 39 -15.34 4.88 5.90
N GLU A 40 -14.52 4.20 6.71
CA GLU A 40 -14.43 4.43 8.16
C GLU A 40 -14.06 5.90 8.45
N GLN A 41 -13.09 6.43 7.72
CA GLN A 41 -12.61 7.81 7.86
C GLN A 41 -13.64 8.87 7.42
N ASN A 42 -14.64 8.52 6.60
CA ASN A 42 -15.57 9.49 6.06
C ASN A 42 -16.65 9.86 7.09
N ASP A 43 -16.72 11.14 7.49
CA ASP A 43 -17.67 11.61 8.51
C ASP A 43 -19.14 11.51 8.10
N LYS A 44 -19.43 11.42 6.79
CA LYS A 44 -20.79 11.27 6.28
C LYS A 44 -21.24 9.81 6.20
N ILE A 45 -20.36 8.84 6.49
CA ILE A 45 -20.72 7.42 6.59
C ILE A 45 -21.04 7.10 8.04
N ASP A 46 -22.25 6.59 8.26
CA ASP A 46 -22.77 6.23 9.58
C ASP A 46 -22.44 4.76 9.92
N GLU A 47 -22.53 3.88 8.92
CA GLU A 47 -22.41 2.43 9.07
C GLU A 47 -21.71 1.80 7.86
N ILE A 48 -20.95 0.74 8.12
CA ILE A 48 -20.33 -0.12 7.11
C ILE A 48 -20.90 -1.53 7.27
N CYS A 49 -21.47 -2.04 6.18
CA CYS A 49 -21.96 -3.39 6.01
C CYS A 49 -21.06 -4.13 5.03
N ILE A 50 -20.46 -5.24 5.46
CA ILE A 50 -19.61 -6.07 4.60
C ILE A 50 -20.42 -7.28 4.12
N VAL A 51 -20.50 -7.47 2.82
CA VAL A 51 -21.18 -8.61 2.20
C VAL A 51 -20.13 -9.62 1.78
N ALA A 52 -20.03 -10.75 2.47
CA ALA A 52 -18.98 -11.74 2.28
C ALA A 52 -19.49 -13.16 2.53
N ASP A 53 -18.76 -14.14 1.99
CA ASP A 53 -18.99 -15.55 2.30
C ASP A 53 -18.77 -15.81 3.81
N THR A 54 -19.64 -16.61 4.42
CA THR A 54 -19.60 -16.99 5.85
C THR A 54 -18.24 -17.50 6.29
N ILE A 55 -17.51 -18.21 5.41
CA ILE A 55 -16.18 -18.74 5.74
C ILE A 55 -15.17 -17.62 6.08
N TYR A 56 -15.43 -16.37 5.68
CA TYR A 56 -14.56 -15.22 5.94
C TYR A 56 -15.09 -14.28 7.02
N HIS A 57 -16.25 -14.55 7.63
CA HIS A 57 -16.84 -13.65 8.64
C HIS A 57 -15.93 -13.48 9.85
N GLU A 58 -15.37 -14.57 10.40
CA GLU A 58 -14.43 -14.48 11.54
C GLU A 58 -13.20 -13.65 11.20
N LYS A 59 -12.61 -13.87 10.02
CA LYS A 59 -11.45 -13.11 9.55
C LYS A 59 -11.77 -11.61 9.42
N LEU A 60 -12.96 -11.26 8.93
CA LEU A 60 -13.40 -9.86 8.80
C LEU A 60 -13.64 -9.21 10.17
N LEU A 61 -14.17 -9.96 11.14
CA LEU A 61 -14.29 -9.50 12.53
C LEU A 61 -12.92 -9.25 13.15
N GLU A 62 -11.94 -10.12 12.92
CA GLU A 62 -10.55 -9.92 13.36
C GLU A 62 -9.93 -8.67 12.72
N ILE A 63 -10.09 -8.51 11.40
CA ILE A 63 -9.62 -7.31 10.67
C ILE A 63 -10.22 -6.03 11.28
N SER A 64 -11.54 -6.02 11.52
CA SER A 64 -12.25 -4.89 12.11
C SER A 64 -11.70 -4.54 13.50
N LYS A 65 -11.54 -5.54 14.37
CA LYS A 65 -10.98 -5.37 15.72
C LYS A 65 -9.53 -4.89 15.68
N ASN A 66 -8.68 -5.49 14.85
CA ASN A 66 -7.25 -5.18 14.77
C ASN A 66 -6.99 -3.75 14.27
N ASN A 67 -7.86 -3.23 13.40
CA ASN A 67 -7.77 -1.85 12.90
C ASN A 67 -8.61 -0.84 13.71
N ASN A 68 -9.35 -1.30 14.74
CA ASN A 68 -10.29 -0.48 15.51
C ASN A 68 -11.36 0.20 14.64
N PHE A 69 -11.88 -0.50 13.63
CA PHE A 69 -12.99 0.03 12.83
C PHE A 69 -14.27 0.03 13.66
N THR A 70 -14.83 1.21 13.88
CA THR A 70 -16.00 1.44 14.73
C THR A 70 -17.30 1.45 13.95
N LYS A 71 -17.25 1.75 12.63
CA LYS A 71 -18.43 1.83 11.76
C LYS A 71 -18.76 0.51 11.11
N VAL A 72 -17.89 -0.50 11.14
CA VAL A 72 -18.22 -1.87 10.72
C VAL A 72 -19.21 -2.48 11.72
N LYS A 73 -20.51 -2.40 11.42
CA LYS A 73 -21.59 -2.89 12.31
C LYS A 73 -22.14 -4.24 11.88
N LYS A 74 -22.09 -4.55 10.58
CA LYS A 74 -22.67 -5.79 10.02
C LYS A 74 -21.72 -6.47 9.06
N ILE A 75 -21.72 -7.80 9.15
CA ILE A 75 -21.12 -8.69 8.15
C ILE A 75 -22.21 -9.69 7.80
N ILE A 76 -22.64 -9.71 6.53
CA ILE A 76 -23.76 -10.52 6.07
C ILE A 76 -23.32 -11.47 4.96
N GLN A 77 -24.10 -12.53 4.77
CA GLN A 77 -23.83 -13.54 3.75
C GLN A 77 -23.96 -12.97 2.33
N GLY A 78 -22.94 -13.24 1.51
CA GLY A 78 -22.97 -12.98 0.08
C GLY A 78 -23.90 -13.90 -0.69
N GLY A 79 -24.38 -13.42 -1.83
CA GLY A 79 -25.11 -14.25 -2.79
C GLY A 79 -24.19 -14.92 -3.82
N ILE A 80 -24.75 -15.73 -4.71
CA ILE A 80 -24.01 -16.46 -5.75
C ILE A 80 -23.39 -15.47 -6.74
N GLU A 81 -24.18 -14.48 -7.17
CA GLU A 81 -23.72 -13.41 -8.05
C GLU A 81 -23.58 -12.07 -7.30
N ARG A 82 -22.98 -11.09 -7.98
CA ARG A 82 -22.85 -9.72 -7.45
C ARG A 82 -24.22 -9.12 -7.12
N LYS A 83 -25.21 -9.31 -7.99
CA LYS A 83 -26.58 -8.80 -7.81
C LYS A 83 -27.27 -9.37 -6.57
N ASP A 84 -27.04 -10.65 -6.28
CA ASP A 84 -27.62 -11.32 -5.11
C ASP A 84 -27.00 -10.78 -3.82
N SER A 85 -25.70 -10.48 -3.86
CA SER A 85 -24.99 -9.84 -2.76
C SER A 85 -25.53 -8.43 -2.48
N SER A 86 -25.78 -7.62 -3.53
CA SER A 86 -26.46 -6.33 -3.39
C SER A 86 -27.86 -6.50 -2.79
N TYR A 87 -28.63 -7.48 -3.26
CA TYR A 87 -29.99 -7.73 -2.80
C TYR A 87 -30.06 -8.17 -1.33
N ASN A 88 -29.11 -8.98 -0.85
CA ASN A 88 -29.02 -9.35 0.56
C ASN A 88 -28.79 -8.12 1.45
N ALA A 89 -27.96 -7.17 1.03
CA ALA A 89 -27.78 -5.92 1.76
C ALA A 89 -29.07 -5.08 1.77
N ILE A 90 -29.80 -5.02 0.65
CA ILE A 90 -31.08 -4.30 0.58
C ILE A 90 -32.11 -4.91 1.54
N LYS A 91 -32.22 -6.25 1.58
CA LYS A 91 -33.09 -6.98 2.50
C LYS A 91 -32.77 -6.70 3.97
N GLU A 92 -31.48 -6.60 4.30
CA GLU A 92 -31.02 -6.31 5.66
C GLU A 92 -31.50 -4.93 6.15
N TYR A 93 -31.63 -3.94 5.25
CA TYR A 93 -32.04 -2.58 5.60
C TYR A 93 -33.49 -2.25 5.22
N GLN A 94 -34.25 -3.19 4.64
CA GLN A 94 -35.54 -2.93 3.99
C GLN A 94 -36.64 -2.30 4.88
N ASN A 95 -36.53 -2.46 6.20
CA ASN A 95 -37.51 -1.99 7.18
C ASN A 95 -37.16 -0.61 7.77
N GLN A 96 -36.02 -0.04 7.40
CA GLN A 96 -35.57 1.26 7.86
C GLN A 96 -35.92 2.34 6.84
N LYS A 97 -36.22 3.55 7.32
CA LYS A 97 -36.57 4.70 6.49
C LYS A 97 -35.37 5.63 6.32
N ASP A 98 -35.37 6.40 5.24
CA ASP A 98 -34.39 7.46 4.96
C ASP A 98 -32.92 6.96 4.97
N ILE A 99 -32.71 5.81 4.31
CA ILE A 99 -31.40 5.20 4.12
C ILE A 99 -30.91 5.39 2.70
N ASN A 100 -29.64 5.75 2.61
CA ASN A 100 -28.84 5.69 1.40
C ASN A 100 -27.90 4.49 1.51
N LEU A 101 -27.86 3.66 0.45
CA LEU A 101 -26.91 2.57 0.31
C LEU A 101 -25.83 2.96 -0.68
N ILE A 102 -24.57 2.85 -0.26
CA ILE A 102 -23.38 3.19 -1.03
C ILE A 102 -22.62 1.90 -1.30
N PHE A 103 -22.89 1.26 -2.44
CA PHE A 103 -22.27 0.00 -2.84
C PHE A 103 -20.87 0.23 -3.37
N HIS A 104 -19.90 -0.53 -2.86
CA HIS A 104 -18.50 -0.42 -3.26
C HIS A 104 -17.82 -1.78 -3.40
N ASP A 105 -16.92 -1.89 -4.38
CA ASP A 105 -16.14 -3.11 -4.57
C ASP A 105 -15.06 -3.22 -3.49
N ALA A 106 -14.95 -4.37 -2.80
CA ALA A 106 -13.91 -4.59 -1.79
C ALA A 106 -12.46 -4.42 -2.31
N VAL A 107 -12.27 -4.52 -3.63
CA VAL A 107 -10.98 -4.45 -4.33
C VAL A 107 -10.69 -3.11 -5.02
N ARG A 108 -11.33 -2.02 -4.56
CA ARG A 108 -11.03 -0.63 -4.95
C ARG A 108 -10.47 0.17 -3.75
N PRO A 109 -9.24 -0.12 -3.31
CA PRO A 109 -8.70 0.40 -2.05
C PRO A 109 -8.39 1.91 -2.03
N PHE A 110 -8.54 2.61 -3.16
CA PHE A 110 -8.07 4.00 -3.34
C PHE A 110 -9.18 5.00 -3.64
N VAL A 111 -10.43 4.67 -3.31
CA VAL A 111 -11.54 5.63 -3.36
C VAL A 111 -11.21 6.84 -2.47
N SER A 112 -11.40 8.05 -3.00
CA SER A 112 -11.10 9.29 -2.28
C SER A 112 -12.30 9.79 -1.47
N GLN A 113 -12.02 10.55 -0.41
CA GLN A 113 -13.06 11.21 0.38
C GLN A 113 -13.95 12.13 -0.47
N ARG A 114 -13.36 12.76 -1.51
CA ARG A 114 -14.10 13.55 -2.50
C ARG A 114 -15.15 12.69 -3.20
N ILE A 115 -14.77 11.54 -3.77
CA ILE A 115 -15.72 10.67 -4.49
C ILE A 115 -16.85 10.22 -3.56
N ILE A 116 -16.53 9.83 -2.32
CA ILE A 116 -17.55 9.40 -1.33
C ILE A 116 -18.52 10.56 -1.03
N ASN A 117 -17.99 11.77 -0.77
CA ASN A 117 -18.80 12.96 -0.49
C ASN A 117 -19.66 13.37 -1.69
N ASP A 118 -19.09 13.40 -2.90
CA ASP A 118 -19.79 13.74 -4.13
C ASP A 118 -20.99 12.80 -4.36
N CYS A 119 -20.82 11.50 -4.09
CA CYS A 119 -21.93 10.53 -4.17
C CYS A 119 -23.04 10.83 -3.15
N ILE A 120 -22.69 11.05 -1.88
CA ILE A 120 -23.65 11.29 -0.80
C ILE A 120 -24.40 12.61 -1.02
N GLU A 121 -23.69 13.69 -1.34
CA GLU A 121 -24.28 15.01 -1.60
C GLU A 121 -25.18 15.00 -2.85
N SER A 122 -24.84 14.19 -3.85
CA SER A 122 -25.67 14.07 -5.04
C SER A 122 -26.99 13.34 -4.77
N LEU A 123 -27.08 12.54 -3.70
CA LEU A 123 -28.34 11.90 -3.30
C LEU A 123 -29.39 12.87 -2.73
N GLU A 124 -29.02 14.12 -2.45
CA GLU A 124 -29.97 15.18 -2.07
C GLU A 124 -30.85 15.61 -3.26
N LYS A 125 -30.33 15.45 -4.49
CA LYS A 125 -30.92 15.95 -5.74
C LYS A 125 -31.31 14.83 -6.72
N TYR A 126 -30.66 13.68 -6.65
CA TYR A 126 -30.94 12.50 -7.47
C TYR A 126 -31.13 11.28 -6.57
N ASN A 127 -31.76 10.22 -7.06
CA ASN A 127 -31.99 9.01 -6.24
C ASN A 127 -31.03 7.86 -6.56
N ALA A 128 -30.26 7.97 -7.64
CA ALA A 128 -29.29 6.98 -8.10
C ALA A 128 -28.05 7.69 -8.66
N ILE A 129 -26.87 7.32 -8.17
CA ILE A 129 -25.58 7.93 -8.49
C ILE A 129 -24.59 6.87 -8.96
N ASP A 130 -23.91 7.15 -10.05
CA ASP A 130 -22.77 6.39 -10.56
C ASP A 130 -21.49 7.23 -10.49
N VAL A 131 -20.33 6.57 -10.46
CA VAL A 131 -19.01 7.22 -10.55
C VAL A 131 -18.36 6.79 -11.84
N ALA A 132 -17.89 7.73 -12.66
CA ALA A 132 -17.22 7.36 -13.90
C ALA A 132 -16.06 8.29 -14.26
N ILE A 133 -15.16 7.78 -15.10
CA ILE A 133 -14.04 8.54 -15.68
C ILE A 133 -14.01 8.40 -17.20
N PRO A 134 -13.50 9.39 -17.94
CA PRO A 134 -13.39 9.27 -19.40
C PRO A 134 -12.50 8.08 -19.78
N THR A 135 -12.77 7.50 -20.95
CA THR A 135 -11.89 6.48 -21.54
C THR A 135 -10.79 7.14 -22.37
N ALA A 136 -9.54 6.75 -22.12
CA ALA A 136 -8.41 7.15 -22.96
C ALA A 136 -8.41 6.37 -24.28
N ASP A 137 -8.80 5.10 -24.23
CA ASP A 137 -8.77 4.19 -25.37
C ASP A 137 -10.03 4.32 -26.23
N THR A 138 -9.88 4.05 -27.52
CA THR A 138 -11.00 3.85 -28.44
C THR A 138 -11.70 2.55 -28.08
N ILE A 139 -13.01 2.62 -27.86
CA ILE A 139 -13.85 1.44 -27.61
C ILE A 139 -14.45 1.01 -28.94
N ILE A 140 -14.36 -0.29 -29.24
CA ILE A 140 -14.94 -0.90 -30.43
C ILE A 140 -16.03 -1.89 -30.00
N GLN A 141 -17.11 -1.91 -30.76
CA GLN A 141 -18.11 -2.97 -30.72
C GLN A 141 -17.76 -3.96 -31.83
N ILE A 142 -17.68 -5.24 -31.49
CA ILE A 142 -17.34 -6.32 -32.42
C ILE A 142 -18.56 -7.20 -32.66
N ASP A 143 -18.72 -7.67 -33.90
CA ASP A 143 -19.62 -8.77 -34.18
C ASP A 143 -18.99 -10.07 -33.67
N GLU A 144 -19.70 -10.78 -32.79
CA GLU A 144 -19.12 -11.93 -32.09
C GLU A 144 -18.83 -13.12 -33.02
N ILE A 145 -19.57 -13.24 -34.13
CA ILE A 145 -19.49 -14.36 -35.08
C ILE A 145 -18.33 -14.17 -36.06
N SER A 146 -18.32 -13.05 -36.78
CA SER A 146 -17.31 -12.71 -37.78
C SER A 146 -16.00 -12.21 -37.18
N LYS A 147 -16.01 -11.79 -35.90
CA LYS A 147 -14.88 -11.12 -35.23
C LYS A 147 -14.42 -9.85 -35.96
N THR A 148 -15.34 -9.15 -36.62
CA THR A 148 -15.10 -7.85 -37.28
C THR A 148 -15.68 -6.69 -36.48
N ILE A 149 -15.22 -5.46 -36.75
CA ILE A 149 -15.73 -4.25 -36.09
C ILE A 149 -17.14 -3.97 -36.61
N GLU A 150 -18.12 -3.95 -35.70
CA GLU A 150 -19.50 -3.57 -35.98
C GLU A 150 -19.68 -2.04 -35.87
N ASN A 151 -19.10 -1.44 -34.82
CA ASN A 151 -19.27 -0.02 -34.54
C ASN A 151 -18.08 0.54 -33.72
N ILE A 152 -17.81 1.84 -33.87
CA ILE A 152 -16.85 2.60 -33.06
C ILE A 152 -17.58 3.81 -32.50
N PRO A 153 -18.15 3.73 -31.28
CA PRO A 153 -18.98 4.81 -30.74
C PRO A 153 -18.17 6.08 -30.46
N GLN A 154 -18.86 7.23 -30.42
CA GLN A 154 -18.24 8.53 -30.14
C GLN A 154 -17.62 8.57 -28.74
N ARG A 155 -16.27 8.49 -28.66
CA ARG A 155 -15.51 8.38 -27.40
C ARG A 155 -15.85 9.43 -26.35
N SER A 156 -16.18 10.66 -26.74
CA SER A 156 -16.54 11.74 -25.80
C SER A 156 -17.82 11.47 -24.99
N LYS A 157 -18.66 10.55 -25.45
CA LYS A 157 -19.88 10.11 -24.75
C LYS A 157 -19.68 8.81 -23.94
N LEU A 158 -18.48 8.23 -23.97
CA LEU A 158 -18.15 7.00 -23.27
C LEU A 158 -17.35 7.29 -22.01
N GLN A 159 -17.69 6.58 -20.94
CA GLN A 159 -17.03 6.66 -19.64
C GLN A 159 -16.83 5.24 -19.10
N ARG A 160 -15.83 5.06 -18.24
CA ARG A 160 -15.54 3.83 -17.52
C ARG A 160 -16.15 3.92 -16.13
N GLY A 161 -17.15 3.08 -15.86
CA GLY A 161 -17.81 2.99 -14.56
C GLY A 161 -16.87 2.55 -13.44
N GLN A 162 -17.03 3.17 -12.28
CA GLN A 162 -16.34 2.88 -11.04
C GLN A 162 -17.38 2.72 -9.93
N THR A 163 -16.96 2.14 -8.81
CA THR A 163 -17.73 2.26 -7.56
C THR A 163 -17.00 3.26 -6.65
N PRO A 164 -17.69 3.94 -5.71
CA PRO A 164 -19.03 3.64 -5.19
C PRO A 164 -20.19 3.97 -6.13
N GLN A 165 -21.26 3.19 -6.06
CA GLN A 165 -22.58 3.54 -6.60
C GLN A 165 -23.51 3.80 -5.43
N ALA A 166 -24.29 4.87 -5.48
CA ALA A 166 -25.08 5.32 -4.33
C ALA A 166 -26.55 5.45 -4.69
N PHE A 167 -27.43 4.93 -3.84
CA PHE A 167 -28.86 4.90 -4.11
C PHE A 167 -29.66 5.20 -2.86
N LYS A 168 -30.82 5.85 -3.03
CA LYS A 168 -31.88 5.78 -2.02
C LYS A 168 -32.39 4.35 -1.95
N LEU A 169 -32.59 3.84 -0.73
CA LEU A 169 -33.03 2.46 -0.48
C LEU A 169 -34.29 2.09 -1.28
N GLU A 170 -35.27 2.98 -1.32
CA GLU A 170 -36.54 2.76 -2.03
C GLU A 170 -36.38 2.51 -3.53
N VAL A 171 -35.44 3.22 -4.18
CA VAL A 171 -35.21 3.12 -5.63
C VAL A 171 -34.54 1.80 -5.96
N ILE A 172 -33.43 1.48 -5.29
CA ILE A 172 -32.69 0.24 -5.58
C ILE A 172 -33.50 -1.00 -5.17
N LYS A 173 -34.27 -0.93 -4.08
CA LYS A 173 -35.19 -1.98 -3.66
C LYS A 173 -36.24 -2.26 -4.74
N LYS A 174 -36.92 -1.22 -5.22
CA LYS A 174 -37.93 -1.36 -6.28
C LYS A 174 -37.35 -1.95 -7.56
N ALA A 175 -36.15 -1.53 -7.96
CA ALA A 175 -35.48 -2.08 -9.14
C ALA A 175 -35.21 -3.60 -9.00
N HIS A 176 -34.72 -4.04 -7.83
CA HIS A 176 -34.52 -5.46 -7.55
C HIS A 176 -35.82 -6.26 -7.48
N GLU A 177 -36.88 -5.70 -6.89
CA GLU A 177 -38.20 -6.36 -6.83
C GLU A 177 -38.77 -6.61 -8.23
N LEU A 178 -38.65 -5.63 -9.13
CA LEU A 178 -39.06 -5.77 -10.53
C LEU A 178 -38.20 -6.80 -11.29
N ALA A 179 -36.88 -6.76 -11.09
CA ALA A 179 -35.98 -7.71 -11.73
C ALA A 179 -36.18 -9.16 -11.27
N ASN A 180 -36.49 -9.39 -10.00
CA ASN A 180 -36.78 -10.72 -9.47
C ASN A 180 -38.10 -11.31 -10.02
N GLN A 181 -38.99 -10.47 -10.57
CA GLN A 181 -40.23 -10.91 -11.23
C GLN A 181 -40.03 -11.19 -12.71
N ASP A 182 -38.93 -10.73 -13.30
CA ASP A 182 -38.61 -10.90 -14.72
C ASP A 182 -37.98 -12.28 -14.97
N LYS A 183 -38.60 -13.04 -15.88
CA LYS A 183 -38.15 -14.40 -16.24
C LYS A 183 -37.09 -14.41 -17.35
N ASN A 184 -36.78 -13.27 -17.95
CA ASN A 184 -35.93 -13.19 -19.14
C ASN A 184 -34.41 -13.07 -18.85
N GLU A 185 -33.95 -13.48 -17.66
CA GLU A 185 -32.54 -13.41 -17.22
C GLU A 185 -31.86 -12.07 -17.57
N PRO A 186 -32.12 -11.01 -16.80
CA PRO A 186 -31.62 -9.69 -17.15
C PRO A 186 -30.09 -9.61 -17.19
N MET A 187 -29.58 -9.05 -18.28
CA MET A 187 -28.16 -8.77 -18.49
C MET A 187 -27.78 -7.38 -17.98
N PHE A 188 -27.48 -7.26 -16.69
CA PHE A 188 -26.80 -6.09 -16.13
C PHE A 188 -25.52 -6.51 -15.39
N THR A 189 -24.52 -5.63 -15.41
CA THR A 189 -23.20 -5.91 -14.82
C THR A 189 -22.95 -5.16 -13.51
N ASP A 190 -23.82 -4.19 -13.19
CA ASP A 190 -23.76 -3.32 -12.03
C ASP A 190 -25.16 -2.86 -11.55
N ASP A 191 -25.23 -2.15 -10.41
CA ASP A 191 -26.50 -1.78 -9.79
C ASP A 191 -27.17 -0.59 -10.52
N CYS A 192 -26.37 0.29 -11.15
CA CYS A 192 -26.87 1.35 -12.02
C CYS A 192 -27.53 0.80 -13.29
N GLY A 193 -26.97 -0.24 -13.91
CA GLY A 193 -27.56 -0.92 -15.06
C GLY A 193 -28.93 -1.53 -14.72
N LEU A 194 -29.06 -2.15 -13.54
CA LEU A 194 -30.33 -2.63 -13.02
C LEU A 194 -31.38 -1.50 -12.92
N VAL A 195 -31.03 -0.38 -12.28
CA VAL A 195 -31.93 0.78 -12.16
C VAL A 195 -32.30 1.31 -13.54
N LYS A 196 -31.33 1.41 -14.47
CA LYS A 196 -31.58 1.93 -15.82
C LYS A 196 -32.57 1.07 -16.60
N GLN A 197 -32.51 -0.25 -16.44
CA GLN A 197 -33.36 -1.20 -17.14
C GLN A 197 -34.78 -1.24 -16.55
N TYR A 198 -34.92 -1.34 -15.23
CA TYR A 198 -36.22 -1.56 -14.58
C TYR A 198 -36.92 -0.28 -14.15
N LEU A 199 -36.21 0.84 -14.04
CA LEU A 199 -36.74 2.15 -13.71
C LEU A 199 -36.28 3.18 -14.77
N PRO A 200 -36.75 3.09 -16.03
CA PRO A 200 -36.21 3.86 -17.15
C PRO A 200 -36.36 5.38 -17.02
N ASN A 201 -37.32 5.83 -16.19
CA ASN A 201 -37.56 7.24 -15.88
C ASN A 201 -36.67 7.79 -14.75
N GLU A 202 -35.98 6.91 -14.00
CA GLU A 202 -35.05 7.32 -12.96
C GLU A 202 -33.75 7.83 -13.59
N ARG A 203 -33.35 9.05 -13.21
CA ARG A 203 -32.13 9.67 -13.72
C ARG A 203 -30.95 9.25 -12.85
N ILE A 204 -30.03 8.49 -13.44
CA ILE A 204 -28.75 8.13 -12.80
C ILE A 204 -27.77 9.26 -13.06
N PHE A 205 -27.40 9.97 -11.99
CA PHE A 205 -26.42 11.06 -12.07
C PHE A 205 -25.00 10.50 -12.00
N VAL A 206 -24.08 11.04 -12.79
CA VAL A 206 -22.69 10.58 -12.83
C VAL A 206 -21.80 11.62 -12.17
N VAL A 207 -21.09 11.23 -11.11
CA VAL A 207 -20.05 12.06 -10.49
C VAL A 207 -18.67 11.69 -11.06
N ASN A 208 -17.74 12.65 -11.02
CA ASN A 208 -16.39 12.44 -11.54
C ASN A 208 -15.58 11.51 -10.64
N GLY A 209 -15.19 10.36 -11.17
CA GLY A 209 -14.24 9.43 -10.55
C GLY A 209 -12.79 9.90 -10.64
N GLU A 210 -11.85 9.00 -10.35
CA GLU A 210 -10.41 9.26 -10.41
C GLU A 210 -9.66 8.06 -11.00
N GLU A 211 -8.61 8.32 -11.79
CA GLU A 211 -7.76 7.26 -12.35
C GLU A 211 -7.13 6.37 -11.27
N LYS A 212 -6.82 6.93 -10.09
CA LYS A 212 -6.29 6.16 -8.96
C LYS A 212 -7.30 5.21 -8.33
N ASN A 213 -8.61 5.40 -8.54
CA ASN A 213 -9.69 4.54 -8.01
C ASN A 213 -9.84 3.25 -8.84
N ILE A 214 -8.72 2.59 -9.10
CA ILE A 214 -8.65 1.36 -9.87
C ILE A 214 -9.37 0.20 -9.18
N LYS A 215 -9.89 -0.73 -9.97
CA LYS A 215 -10.33 -2.04 -9.49
C LYS A 215 -9.18 -3.03 -9.65
N ILE A 216 -8.66 -3.55 -8.55
CA ILE A 216 -7.63 -4.59 -8.60
C ILE A 216 -8.25 -5.86 -9.16
N THR A 217 -7.93 -6.16 -10.42
CA THR A 217 -8.54 -7.22 -11.21
C THR A 217 -7.51 -8.29 -11.58
N TYR A 218 -6.31 -7.88 -11.96
CA TYR A 218 -5.20 -8.70 -12.39
C TYR A 218 -4.00 -8.57 -11.44
N LYS A 219 -3.00 -9.46 -11.57
CA LYS A 219 -1.81 -9.43 -10.69
C LYS A 219 -0.98 -8.17 -10.91
N GLU A 220 -0.94 -7.68 -12.13
CA GLU A 220 -0.25 -6.46 -12.55
C GLU A 220 -0.82 -5.23 -11.83
N ASP A 221 -2.11 -5.22 -11.51
CA ASP A 221 -2.76 -4.13 -10.77
C ASP A 221 -2.20 -4.01 -9.34
N LEU A 222 -1.71 -5.10 -8.74
CA LEU A 222 -1.05 -5.05 -7.43
C LEU A 222 0.24 -4.23 -7.48
N LEU A 223 1.04 -4.41 -8.53
CA LEU A 223 2.29 -3.65 -8.70
C LEU A 223 1.99 -2.15 -8.84
N TYR A 224 0.95 -1.82 -9.59
CA TYR A 224 0.48 -0.45 -9.73
C TYR A 224 -0.08 0.10 -8.40
N ALA A 225 -0.89 -0.67 -7.70
CA ALA A 225 -1.44 -0.33 -6.38
C ALA A 225 -0.35 -0.08 -5.33
N GLU A 226 0.68 -0.92 -5.25
CA GLU A 226 1.82 -0.72 -4.36
C GLU A 226 2.54 0.59 -4.65
N LYS A 227 2.71 0.93 -5.94
CA LYS A 227 3.33 2.20 -6.35
C LYS A 227 2.45 3.39 -6.00
N LEU A 228 1.13 3.32 -6.12
CA LEU A 228 0.21 4.37 -5.67
C LEU A 228 0.34 4.63 -4.15
N ILE A 229 0.48 3.57 -3.34
CA ILE A 229 0.71 3.70 -1.90
C ILE A 229 2.07 4.35 -1.61
N GLN A 230 3.12 3.94 -2.33
CA GLN A 230 4.45 4.53 -2.17
C GLN A 230 4.44 6.03 -2.51
N PHE A 231 3.79 6.45 -3.60
CA PHE A 231 3.73 7.87 -3.96
C PHE A 231 2.92 8.70 -2.97
N SER A 232 1.76 8.21 -2.53
CA SER A 232 0.92 8.91 -1.55
C SER A 232 1.60 9.05 -0.19
N SER A 233 2.29 8.02 0.29
CA SER A 233 3.02 8.07 1.56
C SER A 233 4.20 9.03 1.56
N ILE A 234 4.87 9.23 0.42
CA ILE A 234 5.97 10.18 0.26
C ILE A 234 5.47 11.62 0.15
N SER A 235 4.28 11.85 -0.46
CA SER A 235 3.71 13.18 -0.64
C SER A 235 2.97 13.72 0.59
N ILE A 236 2.64 12.89 1.58
CA ILE A 236 1.93 13.31 2.81
C ILE A 236 2.83 14.11 3.77
N SER A 237 4.15 14.14 3.58
CA SER A 237 5.07 14.86 4.46
C SER A 237 5.88 15.92 3.71
N ASP A 238 5.27 17.09 3.54
CA ASP A 238 6.01 18.35 3.30
C ASP A 238 6.53 18.95 4.62
N ARG A 239 6.10 18.41 5.77
CA ARG A 239 6.64 18.73 7.10
C ARG A 239 6.71 17.48 7.97
N LEU A 240 7.92 16.96 8.16
CA LEU A 240 8.20 15.98 9.20
C LEU A 240 7.78 16.54 10.56
N ASP A 241 6.80 15.89 11.19
CA ASP A 241 6.50 16.15 12.58
C ASP A 241 7.49 15.42 13.48
N PHE A 242 8.48 16.19 13.96
CA PHE A 242 9.51 15.68 14.87
C PHE A 242 9.00 15.48 16.32
N SER A 243 7.74 15.82 16.63
CA SER A 243 7.16 15.58 17.96
C SER A 243 7.22 14.10 18.37
N ASN A 244 7.08 13.20 17.38
CA ASN A 244 7.09 11.75 17.55
C ASN A 244 8.47 11.15 17.88
N PHE A 245 9.55 11.94 17.80
CA PHE A 245 10.92 11.48 18.01
C PHE A 245 11.35 11.54 19.46
N LYS A 246 10.72 12.43 20.25
CA LYS A 246 11.11 12.66 21.65
C LYS A 246 11.09 11.34 22.41
N ASN A 247 12.21 11.00 23.04
CA ASN A 247 12.38 9.78 23.84
C ASN A 247 12.28 8.45 23.05
N LYS A 248 12.37 8.48 21.72
CA LYS A 248 12.52 7.25 20.90
C LYS A 248 13.95 6.77 20.96
N VAL A 249 14.13 5.45 21.04
CA VAL A 249 15.46 4.80 21.02
C VAL A 249 15.69 4.22 19.64
N ILE A 250 16.63 4.81 18.91
CA ILE A 250 16.93 4.47 17.51
C ILE A 250 18.33 3.87 17.44
N VAL A 251 18.46 2.68 16.87
CA VAL A 251 19.77 2.04 16.62
C VAL A 251 20.12 2.16 15.14
N VAL A 252 21.33 2.64 14.84
CA VAL A 252 21.80 2.81 13.45
C VAL A 252 23.09 2.01 13.22
N PHE A 253 23.00 0.93 12.46
CA PHE A 253 24.19 0.23 11.94
C PHE A 253 24.71 0.97 10.70
N GLY A 254 26.02 1.22 10.63
CA GLY A 254 26.62 2.07 9.60
C GLY A 254 26.50 3.57 9.91
N GLY A 255 26.33 3.96 11.17
CA GLY A 255 26.10 5.35 11.58
C GLY A 255 27.34 6.25 11.70
N SER A 256 28.51 5.83 11.21
CA SER A 256 29.77 6.59 11.33
C SER A 256 30.07 7.50 10.14
N SER A 257 29.41 7.31 9.01
CA SER A 257 29.60 8.13 7.79
C SER A 257 28.34 8.15 6.93
N GLY A 258 28.32 9.05 5.93
CA GLY A 258 27.26 9.13 4.92
C GLY A 258 25.87 9.28 5.52
N ILE A 259 24.89 8.57 4.93
CA ILE A 259 23.47 8.64 5.30
C ILE A 259 23.26 8.25 6.77
N GLY A 260 23.92 7.18 7.23
CA GLY A 260 23.76 6.70 8.62
C GLY A 260 24.19 7.72 9.66
N LYS A 261 25.29 8.46 9.39
CA LYS A 261 25.72 9.56 10.28
C LYS A 261 24.71 10.69 10.34
N GLU A 262 24.16 11.07 9.19
CA GLU A 262 23.16 12.13 9.11
C GLU A 262 21.86 11.77 9.84
N ILE A 263 21.41 10.51 9.73
CA ILE A 263 20.28 9.99 10.51
C ILE A 263 20.55 10.13 12.01
N VAL A 264 21.74 9.78 12.49
CA VAL A 264 22.10 9.92 13.91
C VAL A 264 22.07 11.38 14.36
N ASN A 265 22.61 12.29 13.54
CA ASN A 265 22.62 13.73 13.84
C ASN A 265 21.20 14.28 13.99
N ILE A 266 20.36 14.10 12.97
CA ILE A 266 18.98 14.61 12.95
C ILE A 266 18.16 14.00 14.09
N ALA A 267 18.31 12.70 14.37
CA ALA A 267 17.60 12.06 15.48
C ALA A 267 17.96 12.69 16.84
N ASN A 268 19.25 12.93 17.09
CA ASN A 268 19.72 13.54 18.33
C ASN A 268 19.31 15.01 18.45
N GLU A 269 19.40 15.78 17.36
CA GLU A 269 18.90 17.17 17.29
C GLU A 269 17.41 17.26 17.66
N ASN A 270 16.64 16.21 17.34
CA ASN A 270 15.20 16.11 17.62
C ASN A 270 14.88 15.29 18.88
N LYS A 271 15.81 15.23 19.84
CA LYS A 271 15.61 14.64 21.19
C LYS A 271 15.27 13.13 21.19
N ALA A 272 15.58 12.41 20.12
CA ALA A 272 15.65 10.95 20.15
C ALA A 272 16.99 10.50 20.75
N GLN A 273 17.03 9.28 21.27
CA GLN A 273 18.26 8.60 21.70
C GLN A 273 18.78 7.77 20.53
N ALA A 274 19.65 8.33 19.69
CA ALA A 274 20.24 7.61 18.56
C ALA A 274 21.60 6.99 18.91
N ILE A 275 21.70 5.66 18.81
CA ILE A 275 22.92 4.90 19.09
C ILE A 275 23.47 4.35 17.78
N SER A 276 24.68 4.78 17.42
CA SER A 276 25.35 4.31 16.20
C SER A 276 26.31 3.15 16.46
N PHE A 277 26.32 2.19 15.53
CA PHE A 277 27.27 1.08 15.50
C PHE A 277 27.94 0.98 14.14
N SER A 278 29.26 0.76 14.15
CA SER A 278 30.09 0.61 12.96
C SER A 278 31.40 -0.09 13.32
N ARG A 279 32.18 -0.49 12.31
CA ARG A 279 33.51 -1.04 12.55
C ARG A 279 34.42 -0.05 13.31
N SER A 280 34.25 1.26 13.08
CA SER A 280 35.02 2.30 13.76
C SER A 280 34.75 2.38 15.28
N ASN A 281 33.62 1.85 15.75
CA ASN A 281 33.31 1.74 17.17
C ASN A 281 33.20 0.29 17.67
N GLY A 282 33.86 -0.64 16.95
CA GLY A 282 34.06 -2.02 17.37
C GLY A 282 32.88 -2.96 17.14
N VAL A 283 31.97 -2.64 16.21
CA VAL A 283 30.84 -3.52 15.84
C VAL A 283 30.89 -3.86 14.36
N ASP A 284 31.14 -5.13 14.05
CA ASP A 284 31.03 -5.67 12.70
C ASP A 284 29.69 -6.39 12.51
N ILE A 285 28.91 -5.98 11.51
CA ILE A 285 27.59 -6.56 11.24
C ILE A 285 27.67 -8.00 10.71
N THR A 286 28.83 -8.40 10.18
CA THR A 286 29.10 -9.79 9.76
C THR A 286 29.27 -10.72 10.97
N SER A 287 29.58 -10.16 12.16
CA SER A 287 29.70 -10.87 13.42
C SER A 287 28.37 -10.91 14.18
N LYS A 288 27.75 -12.10 14.22
CA LYS A 288 26.52 -12.36 15.03
C LYS A 288 26.70 -11.97 16.50
N LYS A 289 27.91 -12.20 17.04
CA LYS A 289 28.28 -11.89 18.43
C LYS A 289 28.24 -10.38 18.68
N ASP A 290 28.77 -9.59 17.76
CA ASP A 290 28.85 -8.14 17.90
C ASP A 290 27.47 -7.51 17.79
N VAL A 291 26.67 -7.91 16.80
CA VAL A 291 25.28 -7.47 16.65
C VAL A 291 24.46 -7.80 17.92
N LYS A 292 24.60 -9.01 18.45
CA LYS A 292 23.93 -9.42 19.70
C LYS A 292 24.37 -8.56 20.89
N LYS A 293 25.67 -8.30 21.03
CA LYS A 293 26.23 -7.46 22.10
C LYS A 293 25.77 -6.02 21.99
N ALA A 294 25.76 -5.46 20.78
CA ALA A 294 25.32 -4.10 20.49
C ALA A 294 23.86 -3.87 20.88
N LEU A 295 22.94 -4.69 20.35
CA LEU A 295 21.51 -4.56 20.66
C LEU A 295 21.20 -4.86 22.14
N LYS A 296 21.87 -5.85 22.75
CA LYS A 296 21.72 -6.13 24.19
C LYS A 296 22.17 -4.94 25.04
N LYS A 297 23.26 -4.25 24.67
CA LYS A 297 23.76 -3.06 25.38
C LYS A 297 22.74 -1.93 25.35
N VAL A 298 22.16 -1.64 24.18
CA VAL A 298 21.14 -0.59 24.04
C VAL A 298 19.90 -0.95 24.85
N PHE A 299 19.39 -2.16 24.69
CA PHE A 299 18.20 -2.61 25.42
C PHE A 299 18.40 -2.60 26.94
N LYS A 300 19.57 -3.00 27.44
CA LYS A 300 19.90 -2.93 28.88
C LYS A 300 19.91 -1.48 29.40
N LYS A 301 20.38 -0.54 28.59
CA LYS A 301 20.48 0.88 28.99
C LYS A 301 19.14 1.61 28.96
N TYR A 302 18.33 1.37 27.93
CA TYR A 302 17.12 2.17 27.68
C TYR A 302 15.80 1.42 27.90
N GLY A 303 15.84 0.10 28.12
CA GLY A 303 14.65 -0.75 28.33
C GLY A 303 13.83 -1.03 27.07
N LYS A 304 14.09 -0.33 25.96
CA LYS A 304 13.38 -0.46 24.67
C LYS A 304 14.29 -0.13 23.48
N ILE A 305 13.85 -0.53 22.28
CA ILE A 305 14.41 -0.09 21.01
C ILE A 305 13.23 0.16 20.07
N ASP A 306 12.92 1.43 19.79
CA ASP A 306 11.76 1.80 18.97
C ASP A 306 12.01 1.61 17.47
N SER A 307 13.26 1.76 17.02
CA SER A 307 13.63 1.56 15.61
C SER A 307 15.05 1.05 15.45
N ILE A 308 15.27 0.20 14.45
CA ILE A 308 16.59 -0.29 14.05
C ILE A 308 16.76 -0.03 12.55
N ILE A 309 17.85 0.65 12.19
CA ILE A 309 18.15 1.08 10.83
C ILE A 309 19.50 0.48 10.42
N ASN A 310 19.55 -0.20 9.28
CA ASN A 310 20.79 -0.71 8.70
C ASN A 310 21.19 0.10 7.46
N CYS A 311 22.15 1.02 7.64
CA CYS A 311 22.79 1.76 6.56
C CYS A 311 24.13 1.14 6.11
N ALA A 312 24.61 0.09 6.80
CA ALA A 312 25.90 -0.50 6.51
C ALA A 312 25.86 -1.31 5.21
N ALA A 313 26.70 -0.91 4.26
CA ALA A 313 26.93 -1.56 2.98
C ALA A 313 28.30 -1.12 2.44
N ILE A 314 28.80 -1.84 1.44
CA ILE A 314 29.93 -1.44 0.61
C ILE A 314 29.56 -1.59 -0.86
N LEU A 315 30.29 -0.88 -1.73
CA LEU A 315 30.20 -0.98 -3.17
C LEU A 315 31.61 -1.15 -3.72
N THR A 316 31.81 -2.19 -4.52
CA THR A 316 33.01 -2.42 -5.31
C THR A 316 32.64 -2.25 -6.78
N LYS A 317 32.98 -1.11 -7.39
CA LYS A 317 32.75 -0.89 -8.83
C LYS A 317 33.82 -1.59 -9.65
N LYS A 318 33.56 -2.83 -10.04
CA LYS A 318 34.43 -3.69 -10.85
C LYS A 318 33.60 -4.70 -11.64
N GLU A 319 34.09 -5.14 -12.80
CA GLU A 319 33.45 -6.26 -13.50
C GLU A 319 33.61 -7.56 -12.71
N LEU A 320 32.60 -8.44 -12.75
CA LEU A 320 32.60 -9.66 -11.94
C LEU A 320 33.80 -10.56 -12.24
N VAL A 321 34.20 -10.65 -13.50
CA VAL A 321 35.36 -11.45 -13.95
C VAL A 321 36.69 -10.96 -13.38
N GLU A 322 36.77 -9.69 -12.97
CA GLU A 322 37.97 -9.12 -12.39
C GLU A 322 37.94 -9.11 -10.85
N MET A 323 36.79 -9.38 -10.23
CA MET A 323 36.68 -9.41 -8.76
C MET A 323 37.35 -10.65 -8.19
N SER A 324 38.16 -10.47 -7.15
CA SER A 324 38.68 -11.59 -6.38
C SER A 324 37.57 -12.26 -5.55
N PHE A 325 37.68 -13.57 -5.31
CA PHE A 325 36.75 -14.29 -4.42
C PHE A 325 36.68 -13.69 -3.01
N LYS A 326 37.75 -13.03 -2.54
CA LYS A 326 37.79 -12.31 -1.27
C LYS A 326 36.92 -11.06 -1.31
N GLU A 327 36.96 -10.28 -2.38
CA GLU A 327 36.08 -9.12 -2.59
C GLU A 327 34.62 -9.56 -2.70
N ILE A 328 34.34 -10.62 -3.48
CA ILE A 328 33.00 -11.19 -3.63
C ILE A 328 32.43 -11.61 -2.27
N SER A 329 33.19 -12.42 -1.53
CA SER A 329 32.77 -12.92 -0.21
C SER A 329 32.55 -11.79 0.79
N LYS A 330 33.42 -10.77 0.77
CA LYS A 330 33.31 -9.60 1.63
C LYS A 330 32.06 -8.77 1.33
N GLU A 331 31.76 -8.53 0.06
CA GLU A 331 30.59 -7.75 -0.35
C GLU A 331 29.28 -8.47 -0.02
N ILE A 332 29.17 -9.78 -0.29
CA ILE A 332 28.02 -10.61 0.10
C ILE A 332 27.87 -10.62 1.63
N SER A 333 28.98 -10.82 2.35
CA SER A 333 28.97 -10.91 3.81
C SER A 333 28.47 -9.62 4.45
N ILE A 334 28.92 -8.47 3.96
CA ILE A 334 28.53 -7.17 4.52
C ILE A 334 27.12 -6.79 4.06
N ASN A 335 26.87 -6.79 2.74
CA ASN A 335 25.64 -6.21 2.18
C ASN A 335 24.41 -7.09 2.43
N PHE A 336 24.57 -8.42 2.44
CA PHE A 336 23.45 -9.33 2.62
C PHE A 336 23.51 -10.08 3.96
N LEU A 337 24.55 -10.87 4.23
CA LEU A 337 24.59 -11.66 5.48
C LEU A 337 24.59 -10.77 6.74
N GLY A 338 25.23 -9.61 6.69
CA GLY A 338 25.20 -8.63 7.77
C GLY A 338 23.80 -8.09 8.03
N ALA A 339 23.03 -7.80 6.97
CA ALA A 339 21.62 -7.42 7.09
C ALA A 339 20.77 -8.57 7.65
N VAL A 340 21.00 -9.81 7.23
CA VAL A 340 20.33 -11.02 7.78
C VAL A 340 20.64 -11.18 9.28
N ASN A 341 21.89 -11.02 9.69
CA ASN A 341 22.30 -11.09 11.10
C ASN A 341 21.57 -10.04 11.94
N ILE A 342 21.53 -8.79 11.48
CA ILE A 342 20.79 -7.71 12.14
C ILE A 342 19.31 -8.07 12.22
N SER A 343 18.69 -8.47 11.11
CA SER A 343 17.26 -8.81 11.03
C SER A 343 16.90 -9.88 12.05
N LYS A 344 17.60 -11.02 12.04
CA LYS A 344 17.34 -12.16 12.91
C LYS A 344 17.45 -11.82 14.40
N ILE A 345 18.39 -10.96 14.78
CA ILE A 345 18.62 -10.59 16.18
C ILE A 345 17.68 -9.47 16.64
N SER A 346 17.22 -8.62 15.70
CA SER A 346 16.39 -7.44 15.96
C SER A 346 14.97 -7.77 16.40
N HIS A 347 14.36 -8.83 15.83
CA HIS A 347 12.95 -9.20 16.03
C HIS A 347 12.52 -9.13 17.51
N LYS A 348 13.22 -9.83 18.41
CA LYS A 348 12.83 -9.90 19.83
C LYS A 348 12.82 -8.54 20.56
N TYR A 349 13.59 -7.57 20.08
CA TYR A 349 13.64 -6.23 20.66
C TYR A 349 12.52 -5.35 20.09
N LEU A 350 12.33 -5.39 18.77
CA LEU A 350 11.27 -4.64 18.08
C LEU A 350 9.87 -5.17 18.41
N LYS A 351 9.72 -6.47 18.67
CA LYS A 351 8.47 -7.07 19.15
C LYS A 351 7.96 -6.40 20.43
N LYS A 352 8.86 -6.01 21.34
CA LYS A 352 8.47 -5.35 22.60
C LYS A 352 7.94 -3.93 22.38
N SER A 353 8.47 -3.23 21.37
CA SER A 353 8.10 -1.84 21.09
C SER A 353 7.06 -1.70 19.97
N LYS A 354 6.69 -2.79 19.29
CA LYS A 354 5.95 -2.75 18.01
C LYS A 354 6.63 -1.79 17.01
N GLY A 355 7.96 -1.89 16.97
CA GLY A 355 8.85 -0.89 16.37
C GLY A 355 8.95 -0.97 14.84
N SER A 356 9.91 -0.22 14.31
CA SER A 356 10.21 -0.19 12.86
C SER A 356 11.61 -0.72 12.57
N PHE A 357 11.73 -1.55 11.53
CA PHE A 357 12.99 -2.04 10.99
C PHE A 357 13.20 -1.48 9.57
N ILE A 358 14.29 -0.74 9.39
CA ILE A 358 14.58 -0.07 8.13
C ILE A 358 15.86 -0.62 7.51
N LEU A 359 15.77 -1.05 6.26
CA LEU A 359 16.88 -1.48 5.43
C LEU A 359 17.14 -0.43 4.32
N PHE A 360 18.32 -0.48 3.71
CA PHE A 360 18.68 0.38 2.58
C PHE A 360 19.00 -0.44 1.34
N THR A 361 18.24 -0.21 0.27
CA THR A 361 18.51 -0.72 -1.07
C THR A 361 19.21 0.36 -1.93
N SER A 362 19.14 0.24 -3.25
CA SER A 362 19.70 1.15 -4.23
C SER A 362 18.83 1.14 -5.46
N SER A 363 18.72 2.25 -6.20
CA SER A 363 18.09 2.30 -7.54
C SER A 363 18.61 1.27 -8.57
N ALA A 364 19.67 0.51 -8.25
CA ALA A 364 20.15 -0.62 -9.03
C ALA A 364 19.45 -1.97 -8.69
N TYR A 365 18.51 -2.00 -7.74
CA TYR A 365 17.82 -3.24 -7.33
C TYR A 365 16.87 -3.77 -8.41
N THR A 366 16.26 -2.89 -9.21
CA THR A 366 15.32 -3.26 -10.27
C THR A 366 16.01 -3.72 -11.54
N ARG A 367 17.24 -3.26 -11.77
CA ARG A 367 18.02 -3.57 -12.97
C ARG A 367 19.49 -3.63 -12.62
N GLY A 368 20.09 -4.81 -12.82
CA GLY A 368 21.53 -5.00 -12.69
C GLY A 368 22.31 -4.06 -13.61
N ARG A 369 23.41 -3.52 -13.11
CA ARG A 369 24.24 -2.54 -13.83
C ARG A 369 25.65 -3.09 -14.03
N ALA A 370 26.20 -2.88 -15.23
CA ALA A 370 27.57 -3.26 -15.55
C ALA A 370 28.57 -2.60 -14.59
N GLY A 371 29.61 -3.35 -14.22
CA GLY A 371 30.65 -2.92 -13.28
C GLY A 371 30.25 -2.88 -11.80
N TYR A 372 29.06 -3.34 -11.41
CA TYR A 372 28.69 -3.59 -10.00
C TYR A 372 27.49 -4.54 -9.91
N SER A 373 27.59 -5.64 -10.66
CA SER A 373 26.57 -6.68 -10.72
C SER A 373 26.30 -7.27 -9.34
N LEU A 374 27.35 -7.60 -8.59
CA LEU A 374 27.24 -8.16 -7.25
C LEU A 374 26.51 -7.22 -6.28
N TYR A 375 26.90 -5.94 -6.26
CA TYR A 375 26.21 -4.93 -5.46
C TYR A 375 24.73 -4.86 -5.81
N SER A 376 24.40 -4.77 -7.10
CA SER A 376 23.02 -4.72 -7.58
C SER A 376 22.22 -5.95 -7.10
N SER A 377 22.79 -7.15 -7.21
CA SER A 377 22.20 -8.40 -6.73
C SER A 377 21.98 -8.39 -5.21
N THR A 378 22.95 -7.94 -4.41
CA THR A 378 22.77 -7.84 -2.95
C THR A 378 21.67 -6.84 -2.58
N LYS A 379 21.52 -5.73 -3.33
CA LYS A 379 20.45 -4.74 -3.10
C LYS A 379 19.07 -5.27 -3.50
N ALA A 380 18.97 -6.08 -4.55
CA ALA A 380 17.74 -6.82 -4.88
C ALA A 380 17.40 -7.85 -3.79
N ALA A 381 18.38 -8.56 -3.24
CA ALA A 381 18.17 -9.50 -2.14
C ALA A 381 17.64 -8.81 -0.87
N ILE A 382 18.09 -7.58 -0.59
CA ILE A 382 17.56 -6.77 0.53
C ILE A 382 16.07 -6.44 0.34
N VAL A 383 15.62 -6.17 -0.88
CA VAL A 383 14.19 -5.89 -1.15
C VAL A 383 13.34 -7.11 -0.85
N ASN A 384 13.70 -8.27 -1.40
CA ASN A 384 12.98 -9.52 -1.13
C ASN A 384 13.01 -9.91 0.35
N LEU A 385 14.16 -9.73 1.02
CA LEU A 385 14.27 -9.95 2.47
C LEU A 385 13.30 -9.02 3.24
N THR A 386 13.21 -7.75 2.86
CA THR A 386 12.31 -6.77 3.49
C THR A 386 10.85 -7.21 3.40
N GLN A 387 10.41 -7.58 2.18
CA GLN A 387 9.03 -8.00 1.92
C GLN A 387 8.68 -9.30 2.67
N ALA A 388 9.58 -10.29 2.69
CA ALA A 388 9.39 -11.52 3.44
C ALA A 388 9.29 -11.26 4.96
N LEU A 389 10.22 -10.48 5.51
CA LEU A 389 10.21 -10.14 6.95
C LEU A 389 8.99 -9.32 7.35
N ALA A 390 8.51 -8.42 6.48
CA ALA A 390 7.28 -7.66 6.72
C ALA A 390 6.08 -8.59 6.93
N SER A 391 5.94 -9.63 6.10
CA SER A 391 4.89 -10.65 6.23
C SER A 391 5.11 -11.52 7.46
N GLU A 392 6.33 -12.01 7.69
CA GLU A 392 6.66 -12.87 8.85
C GLU A 392 6.39 -12.18 10.19
N TRP A 393 6.68 -10.87 10.27
CA TRP A 393 6.64 -10.11 11.52
C TRP A 393 5.35 -9.30 11.70
N GLN A 394 4.40 -9.39 10.77
CA GLN A 394 3.10 -8.72 10.84
C GLN A 394 2.35 -9.06 12.13
N LYS A 395 2.34 -10.35 12.51
CA LYS A 395 1.70 -10.84 13.76
C LYS A 395 2.26 -10.21 15.04
N ASP A 396 3.50 -9.75 15.00
CA ASP A 396 4.17 -9.11 16.13
C ASP A 396 4.07 -7.57 16.07
N ASN A 397 3.32 -7.03 15.11
CA ASN A 397 3.17 -5.60 14.83
C ASN A 397 4.50 -4.88 14.62
N ILE A 398 5.45 -5.54 13.94
CA ILE A 398 6.73 -4.93 13.56
C ILE A 398 6.64 -4.51 12.10
N ARG A 399 6.94 -3.23 11.83
CA ARG A 399 6.98 -2.70 10.46
C ARG A 399 8.37 -2.89 9.89
N VAL A 400 8.48 -3.39 8.67
CA VAL A 400 9.76 -3.63 7.99
C VAL A 400 9.71 -2.98 6.62
N ASN A 401 10.53 -1.96 6.37
CA ASN A 401 10.53 -1.22 5.11
C ASN A 401 11.95 -1.03 4.58
N VAL A 402 12.07 -0.71 3.30
CA VAL A 402 13.35 -0.45 2.65
C VAL A 402 13.37 0.91 1.98
N ILE A 403 14.44 1.65 2.22
CA ILE A 403 14.69 2.94 1.58
C ILE A 403 15.51 2.72 0.31
N CYS A 404 15.03 3.24 -0.82
CA CYS A 404 15.68 3.20 -2.12
C CYS A 404 16.11 4.64 -2.51
N PRO A 405 17.29 5.10 -2.08
CA PRO A 405 17.77 6.41 -2.48
C PRO A 405 18.27 6.37 -3.94
N GLU A 406 17.98 7.44 -4.68
CA GLU A 406 18.71 7.76 -5.90
C GLU A 406 20.17 8.15 -5.58
N ARG A 407 20.89 8.62 -6.61
CA ARG A 407 22.29 9.04 -6.49
C ARG A 407 22.42 10.07 -5.36
N THR A 408 23.06 9.67 -4.26
CA THR A 408 23.21 10.50 -3.06
C THR A 408 24.67 10.83 -2.83
N LYS A 409 24.97 12.10 -2.51
CA LYS A 409 26.33 12.55 -2.21
C LYS A 409 26.84 11.89 -0.92
N THR A 410 27.63 10.83 -1.07
CA THR A 410 28.19 10.03 0.04
C THR A 410 29.67 9.74 -0.23
N PRO A 411 30.49 9.52 0.81
CA PRO A 411 31.88 9.11 0.63
C PRO A 411 32.03 7.84 -0.21
N MET A 412 31.15 6.85 -0.02
CA MET A 412 31.16 5.61 -0.82
C MET A 412 30.97 5.88 -2.32
N ARG A 413 30.09 6.82 -2.66
CA ARG A 413 29.83 7.22 -4.05
C ARG A 413 31.03 7.95 -4.64
N GLU A 414 31.59 8.92 -3.92
CA GLU A 414 32.76 9.67 -4.38
C GLU A 414 33.96 8.74 -4.63
N ILE A 415 34.18 7.72 -3.77
CA ILE A 415 35.25 6.71 -3.96
C ILE A 415 35.05 5.89 -5.24
N ASN A 416 33.82 5.54 -5.60
CA ASN A 416 33.54 4.62 -6.71
C ASN A 416 33.26 5.33 -8.05
N PHE A 417 32.85 6.59 -8.02
CA PHE A 417 32.43 7.35 -9.21
C PHE A 417 33.19 8.68 -9.40
N GLY A 418 34.05 9.06 -8.45
CA GLY A 418 34.73 10.36 -8.46
C GLY A 418 33.81 11.51 -8.03
N LYS A 419 34.25 12.74 -8.31
CA LYS A 419 33.45 13.95 -8.06
C LYS A 419 32.41 14.12 -9.16
N GLU A 420 31.14 14.11 -8.77
CA GLU A 420 30.01 14.38 -9.67
C GLU A 420 29.41 15.77 -9.36
N ASP A 421 28.64 16.31 -10.32
CA ASP A 421 27.89 17.55 -10.09
C ASP A 421 26.88 17.37 -8.94
N VAL A 422 27.07 18.13 -7.87
CA VAL A 422 26.23 18.11 -6.66
C VAL A 422 24.76 18.40 -6.96
N ARG A 423 24.46 19.15 -8.04
CA ARG A 423 23.09 19.43 -8.50
C ARG A 423 22.40 18.20 -9.07
N THR A 424 23.12 17.12 -9.37
CA THR A 424 22.54 15.85 -9.82
C THR A 424 22.34 14.83 -8.69
N LEU A 425 22.82 15.15 -7.48
CA LEU A 425 22.80 14.26 -6.33
C LEU A 425 21.77 14.69 -5.28
N LEU A 426 21.20 13.73 -4.58
CA LEU A 426 20.51 13.93 -3.31
C LEU A 426 21.50 14.32 -2.22
N THR A 427 21.04 15.15 -1.28
CA THR A 427 21.78 15.44 -0.05
C THR A 427 21.52 14.35 0.99
N LEU A 428 22.47 14.16 1.91
CA LEU A 428 22.30 13.22 3.03
C LEU A 428 21.06 13.56 3.86
N LYS A 429 20.82 14.86 4.07
CA LYS A 429 19.71 15.39 4.87
C LYS A 429 18.35 14.96 4.30
N VAL A 430 18.15 15.09 2.99
CA VAL A 430 16.89 14.66 2.33
C VAL A 430 16.66 13.17 2.54
N VAL A 431 17.68 12.34 2.36
CA VAL A 431 17.55 10.88 2.54
C VAL A 431 17.22 10.54 4.00
N ALA A 432 17.91 11.17 4.95
CA ALA A 432 17.69 10.95 6.37
C ALA A 432 16.29 11.40 6.82
N GLN A 433 15.83 12.56 6.36
CA GLN A 433 14.47 13.07 6.61
C GLN A 433 13.40 12.11 6.10
N LYS A 434 13.45 11.73 4.82
CA LYS A 434 12.51 10.74 4.26
C LYS A 434 12.58 9.39 4.95
N THR A 435 13.75 8.96 5.43
CA THR A 435 13.88 7.74 6.25
C THR A 435 13.04 7.82 7.52
N PHE A 436 12.98 8.98 8.17
CA PHE A 436 12.15 9.15 9.35
C PHE A 436 10.66 9.16 9.05
N GLU A 437 10.23 9.77 7.94
CA GLU A 437 8.83 9.71 7.51
C GLU A 437 8.37 8.25 7.45
N VAL A 438 9.19 7.39 6.82
CA VAL A 438 8.94 5.95 6.71
C VAL A 438 8.87 5.24 8.06
N ILE A 439 9.74 5.59 9.01
CA ILE A 439 9.74 5.00 10.37
C ILE A 439 8.40 5.20 11.07
N PHE A 440 7.67 6.29 10.79
CA PHE A 440 6.41 6.63 11.43
C PHE A 440 5.18 6.29 10.58
N THR A 441 5.33 5.75 9.37
CA THR A 441 4.19 5.26 8.58
C THR A 441 3.57 3.98 9.16
N ASN A 442 2.31 3.71 8.81
CA ASN A 442 1.65 2.44 9.14
C ASN A 442 1.89 1.33 8.10
N PHE A 443 2.76 1.57 7.11
CA PHE A 443 3.05 0.62 6.04
C PHE A 443 4.17 -0.34 6.41
N SER A 444 4.16 -1.52 5.79
CA SER A 444 5.19 -2.55 5.94
C SER A 444 5.42 -3.26 4.59
N GLY A 445 6.62 -3.72 4.33
CA GLY A 445 7.00 -4.42 3.09
C GLY A 445 7.19 -3.50 1.90
N LEU A 446 7.19 -2.18 2.09
CA LEU A 446 7.28 -1.22 1.00
C LEU A 446 8.72 -0.80 0.68
N ILE A 447 8.89 -0.41 -0.58
CA ILE A 447 10.11 0.20 -1.13
C ILE A 447 9.85 1.69 -1.27
N PHE A 448 10.54 2.51 -0.49
CA PHE A 448 10.39 3.96 -0.55
C PHE A 448 11.47 4.57 -1.44
N ASP A 449 11.09 4.91 -2.67
CA ASP A 449 11.97 5.59 -3.63
C ASP A 449 12.18 7.05 -3.21
N ILE A 450 13.39 7.42 -2.83
CA ILE A 450 13.76 8.81 -2.57
C ILE A 450 14.41 9.34 -3.83
N LYS A 451 13.66 10.18 -4.55
CA LYS A 451 14.07 10.78 -5.81
C LYS A 451 14.39 12.24 -5.62
N LYS A 452 15.27 12.77 -6.48
CA LYS A 452 15.47 14.22 -6.53
C LYS A 452 14.24 14.85 -7.18
N GLU A 453 13.57 15.75 -6.49
CA GLU A 453 12.53 16.57 -7.10
C GLU A 453 13.17 17.38 -8.24
N ILE A 454 12.81 17.03 -9.46
CA ILE A 454 13.06 17.89 -10.60
C ILE A 454 11.98 18.95 -10.49
N ASN A 455 12.35 20.16 -10.06
CA ASN A 455 11.45 21.30 -10.21
C ASN A 455 10.96 21.27 -11.66
N LYS A 456 9.68 20.97 -11.86
CA LYS A 456 9.02 21.20 -13.15
C LYS A 456 9.12 22.71 -13.36
N ILE A 457 10.01 23.10 -14.27
CA ILE A 457 10.09 24.47 -14.77
C ILE A 457 8.77 24.79 -15.47
#